data_AF-A0A392PB85-F1
#
_entry.id   AF-A0A392PB85-F1
#
_cell.length_a   1.000
_cell.length_b   1.000
_cell.length_c   1.000
_cell.angle_alpha   90.00
_cell.angle_beta   90.00
_cell.angle_gamma   90.00
#
_symmetry.space_group_name_H-M   'P 1'
#
loop_
_entity.id
_entity.type
_entity.pdbx_description
1 polymer ?
#
loop_
_entity_poly.entity_id
_entity_poly.type
_entity_poly.pdbx_seq_one_letter_code
_entity_poly.pdbx_strand_id
1 'polypeptide(L)'
;MIRKKEALQPPPAAAIPQPSQPLYYPTLHSPPPPPTEAVSAPAASPPSKATPALPPPKTSASSHPPLKCPMAGTFYRSPGPGEPPFVK
;
A
#
# COMPACT_ATOMS: atom_id res chain seq x y z
N MET A 1 -34.93 51.06 -46.02
CA MET A 1 -35.15 49.65 -46.39
C MET A 1 -33.81 48.93 -46.44
N ILE A 2 -33.57 47.95 -45.56
CA ILE A 2 -32.42 47.03 -45.68
C ILE A 2 -32.94 45.63 -45.34
N ARG A 3 -33.03 44.79 -46.38
CA ARG A 3 -33.21 43.35 -46.28
C ARG A 3 -31.81 42.72 -46.19
N LYS A 4 -31.44 42.11 -45.07
CA LYS A 4 -30.37 41.10 -45.08
C LYS A 4 -30.72 39.93 -44.18
N LYS A 5 -31.36 38.95 -44.82
CA LYS A 5 -31.49 37.59 -44.33
C LYS A 5 -30.25 36.84 -44.82
N GLU A 6 -29.36 36.46 -43.91
CA GLU A 6 -28.28 35.51 -44.18
C GLU A 6 -27.96 34.82 -42.85
N ALA A 7 -28.67 33.73 -42.58
CA ALA A 7 -28.10 32.38 -42.47
C ALA A 7 -27.10 32.27 -41.31
N LEU A 8 -27.64 32.05 -40.11
CA LEU A 8 -26.89 31.48 -38.99
C LEU A 8 -26.22 30.20 -39.50
N GLN A 9 -24.89 30.25 -39.56
CA GLN A 9 -24.06 29.08 -39.79
C GLN A 9 -24.52 28.00 -38.79
N PRO A 10 -24.85 26.77 -39.22
CA PRO A 10 -25.15 25.72 -38.26
C PRO A 10 -23.94 25.56 -37.33
N PRO A 11 -24.14 25.40 -36.02
CA PRO A 11 -23.03 25.22 -35.10
C PRO A 11 -22.18 24.02 -35.55
N PRO A 12 -20.85 24.09 -35.46
CA PRO A 12 -20.01 22.95 -35.78
C PRO A 12 -20.47 21.77 -34.93
N ALA A 13 -20.78 20.66 -35.57
CA ALA A 13 -21.15 19.44 -34.87
C ALA A 13 -20.04 19.10 -33.85
N ALA A 14 -20.41 18.98 -32.58
CA ALA A 14 -19.49 18.58 -31.54
C ALA A 14 -18.86 17.23 -31.94
N ALA A 15 -17.55 17.23 -32.12
CA ALA A 15 -16.82 15.99 -32.37
C ALA A 15 -17.05 15.07 -31.18
N ILE A 16 -17.70 13.92 -31.42
CA ILE A 16 -17.86 12.88 -30.41
C ILE A 16 -16.45 12.42 -30.02
N PRO A 17 -16.07 12.46 -28.72
CA PRO A 17 -14.79 11.93 -28.31
C PRO A 17 -14.73 10.44 -28.67
N GLN A 18 -13.78 10.09 -29.54
CA GLN A 18 -13.47 8.71 -29.88
C GLN A 18 -13.09 7.98 -28.59
N PRO A 19 -13.60 6.75 -28.34
CA PRO A 19 -13.13 5.95 -27.22
C PRO A 19 -11.64 5.67 -27.41
N SER A 20 -10.83 6.12 -26.46
CA SER A 20 -9.40 5.84 -26.40
C SER A 20 -9.19 4.32 -26.38
N GLN A 21 -8.42 3.81 -27.34
CA GLN A 21 -8.03 2.41 -27.38
C GLN A 21 -7.22 2.07 -26.12
N PRO A 22 -7.44 0.92 -25.48
CA PRO A 22 -6.63 0.52 -24.33
C PRO A 22 -5.19 0.25 -24.79
N LEU A 23 -4.22 0.99 -24.23
CA LEU A 23 -2.81 0.67 -24.41
C LEU A 23 -2.49 -0.64 -23.68
N TYR A 24 -2.16 -1.67 -24.44
CA TYR A 24 -1.67 -2.93 -23.90
C TYR A 24 -0.19 -2.77 -23.56
N TYR A 25 0.12 -2.58 -22.28
CA TYR A 25 1.51 -2.59 -21.81
C TYR A 25 1.98 -4.04 -21.65
N PRO A 26 3.16 -4.42 -22.16
CA PRO A 26 3.73 -5.73 -21.87
C PRO A 26 4.09 -5.80 -20.38
N THR A 27 3.46 -6.74 -19.67
CA THR A 27 3.85 -7.07 -18.29
C THR A 27 5.23 -7.73 -18.32
N LEU A 28 6.26 -6.99 -17.90
CA LEU A 28 7.56 -7.59 -17.64
C LEU A 28 7.44 -8.46 -16.38
N HIS A 29 7.65 -9.76 -16.54
CA HIS A 29 7.75 -10.69 -15.42
C HIS A 29 9.02 -10.38 -14.64
N SER A 30 8.86 -9.89 -13.41
CA SER A 30 9.98 -9.75 -12.47
C SER A 30 10.50 -11.14 -12.11
N PRO A 31 11.82 -11.36 -12.04
CA PRO A 31 12.36 -12.61 -11.56
C PRO A 31 11.92 -12.87 -10.11
N PRO A 32 11.77 -14.15 -9.70
CA PRO A 32 11.46 -14.49 -8.32
C PRO A 32 12.55 -13.96 -7.38
N PRO A 33 12.19 -13.48 -6.18
CA PRO A 33 13.18 -13.04 -5.21
C PRO A 33 14.11 -14.20 -4.83
N PRO A 34 15.39 -13.91 -4.51
CA PRO A 34 16.32 -14.94 -4.08
C PRO A 34 15.83 -15.63 -2.80
N PRO A 35 16.18 -16.91 -2.60
CA PRO A 35 15.86 -17.61 -1.36
C PRO A 35 16.44 -16.83 -0.18
N THR A 36 15.63 -16.62 0.85
CA THR A 36 16.06 -15.98 2.07
C THR A 36 17.04 -16.92 2.77
N GLU A 37 18.30 -16.53 2.88
CA GLU A 37 19.27 -17.28 3.69
C GLU A 37 18.76 -17.31 5.13
N ALA A 38 18.76 -18.51 5.73
CA ALA A 38 18.50 -18.66 7.14
C ALA A 38 19.62 -17.93 7.90
N VAL A 39 19.32 -16.73 8.38
CA VAL A 39 20.19 -16.04 9.33
C VAL A 39 20.24 -16.91 10.58
N SER A 40 21.40 -17.50 10.86
CA SER A 40 21.66 -18.14 12.15
C SER A 40 21.27 -17.16 13.24
N ALA A 41 20.31 -17.58 14.08
CA ALA A 41 19.92 -16.81 15.25
C ALA A 41 21.19 -16.45 16.04
N PRO A 42 21.32 -15.21 16.54
CA PRO A 42 22.45 -14.86 17.38
C PRO A 42 22.52 -15.87 18.53
N ALA A 43 23.73 -16.36 18.81
CA ALA A 43 23.97 -17.28 19.93
C ALA A 43 23.28 -16.72 21.18
N ALA A 44 22.44 -17.55 21.81
CA ALA A 44 21.69 -17.15 22.98
C ALA A 44 22.64 -16.53 24.01
N SER A 45 22.38 -15.27 24.36
CA SER A 45 23.04 -14.60 25.48
C SER A 45 22.88 -15.48 26.74
N PRO A 46 23.87 -15.50 27.65
CA PRO A 46 23.72 -16.21 28.92
C PRO A 46 22.40 -15.78 29.58
N PRO A 47 21.67 -16.69 30.25
CA PRO A 47 20.36 -16.37 30.80
C PRO A 47 20.49 -15.19 31.76
N SER A 48 20.11 -14.01 31.31
CA SER A 48 19.84 -12.89 32.22
C SER A 48 18.69 -13.35 33.11
N LYS A 49 18.84 -13.09 34.41
CA LYS A 49 17.83 -13.37 35.45
C LYS A 49 16.43 -13.18 34.84
N ALA A 50 15.65 -14.26 34.82
CA ALA A 50 14.35 -14.32 34.19
C ALA A 50 13.50 -13.11 34.63
N THR A 51 13.33 -12.14 33.73
CA THR A 51 12.20 -11.23 33.82
C THR A 51 10.95 -12.09 33.61
N PRO A 52 9.90 -11.93 34.41
CA PRO A 52 8.67 -12.68 34.21
C PRO A 52 8.22 -12.54 32.76
N ALA A 53 8.02 -13.68 32.09
CA ALA A 53 7.47 -13.69 30.74
C ALA A 53 6.12 -12.95 30.78
N LEU A 54 6.05 -11.81 30.10
CA LEU A 54 4.81 -11.05 30.00
C LEU A 54 3.77 -11.99 29.36
N PRO A 55 2.56 -12.12 29.92
CA PRO A 55 1.53 -12.96 29.33
C PRO A 55 1.32 -12.56 27.86
N PRO A 56 0.99 -13.53 26.99
CA PRO A 56 0.66 -13.21 25.60
C PRO A 56 -0.42 -12.13 25.62
N PRO A 57 -0.28 -11.05 24.81
CA PRO A 57 -1.25 -9.98 24.80
C PRO A 57 -2.63 -10.58 24.51
N LYS A 58 -3.62 -10.21 25.32
CA LYS A 58 -5.01 -10.64 25.13
C LYS A 58 -5.41 -10.26 23.70
N THR A 59 -5.63 -11.25 22.86
CA THR A 59 -6.10 -11.04 21.49
C THR A 59 -7.53 -10.55 21.57
N SER A 60 -7.73 -9.23 21.56
CA SER A 60 -9.04 -8.66 21.34
C SER A 60 -9.47 -9.06 19.93
N ALA A 61 -10.70 -9.55 19.77
CA ALA A 61 -11.21 -9.90 18.45
C ALA A 61 -11.21 -8.62 17.59
N SER A 62 -10.28 -8.54 16.64
CA SER A 62 -10.20 -7.40 15.73
C SER A 62 -11.37 -7.49 14.75
N SER A 63 -12.19 -6.43 14.69
CA SER A 63 -13.21 -6.26 13.64
C SER A 63 -12.61 -5.87 12.29
N HIS A 64 -11.31 -5.53 12.26
CA HIS A 64 -10.63 -5.05 11.07
C HIS A 64 -9.99 -6.21 10.30
N PRO A 65 -9.93 -6.10 8.95
CA PRO A 65 -9.22 -7.08 8.15
C PRO A 65 -7.73 -7.15 8.55
N PRO A 66 -7.11 -8.33 8.51
CA PRO A 66 -5.68 -8.47 8.80
C PRO A 66 -4.82 -7.59 7.90
N LEU A 67 -3.96 -6.77 8.50
CA LEU A 67 -2.96 -5.98 7.79
C LEU A 67 -1.65 -6.78 7.69
N LYS A 68 -1.16 -6.97 6.46
CA LYS A 68 0.11 -7.64 6.18
C LYS A 68 1.27 -6.65 6.20
N CYS A 69 2.46 -7.10 6.59
CA CYS A 69 3.67 -6.30 6.39
C CYS A 69 3.98 -6.23 4.88
N PRO A 70 4.21 -5.03 4.31
CA PRO A 70 4.56 -4.90 2.91
C PRO A 70 6.02 -5.29 2.64
N MET A 71 6.87 -5.29 3.67
CA MET A 71 8.30 -5.57 3.57
C MET A 71 8.76 -6.35 4.80
N ALA A 72 9.80 -7.17 4.63
CA ALA A 72 10.48 -7.82 5.74
C ALA A 72 11.15 -6.79 6.67
N GLY A 73 11.13 -7.07 7.97
CA GLY A 73 11.73 -6.20 8.97
C GLY A 73 11.11 -6.41 10.35
N THR A 74 11.50 -5.56 11.28
CA THR A 74 10.94 -5.53 12.63
C THR A 74 9.78 -4.53 12.71
N PHE A 75 8.63 -4.98 13.20
CA PHE A 75 7.48 -4.11 13.42
C PHE A 75 7.57 -3.48 14.82
N TYR A 76 7.76 -2.16 14.87
CA TYR A 76 7.79 -1.43 16.13
C TYR A 76 6.40 -0.93 16.51
N ARG A 77 6.09 -0.96 17.83
CA ARG A 77 4.83 -0.46 18.39
C ARG A 77 4.83 1.05 18.62
N SER A 78 6.01 1.62 18.88
CA SER A 78 6.25 3.02 19.21
C SER A 78 7.36 3.59 18.30
N PRO A 79 7.43 4.91 18.12
CA PRO A 79 8.47 5.53 17.29
C PRO A 79 9.86 5.49 17.93
N GLY A 80 9.95 5.37 19.25
CA GLY A 80 11.22 5.30 19.97
C GLY A 80 11.08 4.82 21.42
N PRO A 81 12.20 4.69 22.16
CA PRO A 81 12.18 4.32 23.57
C PRO A 81 11.47 5.37 24.42
N GLY A 82 10.50 4.96 25.23
CA GLY A 82 9.73 5.86 26.10
C GLY A 82 8.59 6.62 25.42
N GLU A 83 8.49 6.54 24.08
CA GLU A 83 7.43 7.20 23.30
C GLU A 83 6.13 6.37 23.24
N PRO A 84 4.96 7.01 23.08
CA PRO A 84 3.68 6.32 23.04
C PRO A 84 3.52 5.45 21.78
N PRO A 85 2.67 4.41 21.84
CA PRO A 85 2.43 3.55 20.68
C PRO A 85 1.63 4.26 19.60
N PHE A 86 1.81 3.85 18.35
CA PHE A 86 1.07 4.41 17.20
C PHE A 86 -0.44 4.16 17.29
N VAL A 87 -0.83 3.05 17.93
CA VAL A 87 -2.21 2.61 18.10
C VAL A 87 -2.39 2.18 19.56
N LYS A 88 -3.56 2.49 20.12
CA LYS A 88 -3.94 2.15 21.50
C LYS A 88 -4.57 0.77 21.59
#